data_AF-A0A9D7N4Y2-F1
#
_entry.id   AF-A0A9D7N4Y2-F1
#
_cell.length_a   1.000
_cell.length_b   1.000
_cell.length_c   1.000
_cell.angle_alpha   90.00
_cell.angle_beta   90.00
_cell.angle_gamma   90.00
#
_symmetry.space_group_name_H-M   'P 1'
#
loop_
_entity.id
_entity.type
_entity.pdbx_description
1 polymer ?
#
loop_
_entity_poly.entity_id
_entity_poly.type
_entity_poly.pdbx_seq_one_letter_code
_entity_poly.pdbx_strand_id
1 'polypeptide(L)'
;MRKRIHELAVERLVLREPNGGRVRAVLETCGDGAVPSVRLSLLDARGEPAIVLQVGDDGAPVVHVGHPDRGVTVTISPGAVDLWSGGSVVASVRSTEDGGVVEVADGEGREVESLGWR
;
A
#
# COMPACT_ATOMS: atom_id res chain seq x y z
N MET A 1 -14.11 7.91 -30.84
CA MET A 1 -13.11 6.87 -30.49
C MET A 1 -13.78 5.86 -29.56
N ARG A 2 -14.04 4.62 -29.99
CA ARG A 2 -14.82 3.63 -29.25
C ARG A 2 -13.86 2.81 -28.37
N LYS A 3 -13.89 2.99 -27.05
CA LYS A 3 -13.12 2.13 -26.12
C LYS A 3 -13.70 0.72 -26.22
N ARG A 4 -12.88 -0.25 -26.63
CA ARG A 4 -13.21 -1.68 -26.48
C ARG A 4 -12.90 -2.04 -25.04
N ILE A 5 -13.95 -2.34 -24.27
CA ILE A 5 -13.84 -2.89 -22.93
C ILE A 5 -13.86 -4.40 -23.10
N HIS A 6 -12.81 -5.07 -22.63
CA HIS A 6 -12.75 -6.52 -22.55
C HIS A 6 -12.94 -6.89 -21.07
N GLU A 7 -14.00 -7.62 -20.78
CA GLU A 7 -14.27 -8.13 -19.43
C GLU A 7 -13.66 -9.52 -19.31
N LEU A 8 -12.89 -9.72 -18.23
CA LEU A 8 -12.15 -10.94 -17.95
C LEU A 8 -12.40 -11.31 -16.49
N ALA A 9 -13.03 -12.47 -16.25
CA ALA A 9 -13.22 -13.01 -14.91
C ALA A 9 -12.06 -13.92 -14.55
N VAL A 10 -11.14 -13.44 -13.72
CA VAL A 10 -9.97 -14.17 -13.24
C VAL A 10 -9.69 -13.81 -11.78
N GLU A 11 -9.19 -14.77 -11.00
CA GLU A 11 -8.74 -14.51 -9.63
C GLU A 11 -7.39 -13.79 -9.60
N ARG A 12 -6.58 -13.97 -10.65
CA ARG A 12 -5.22 -13.47 -10.74
C ARG A 12 -4.82 -13.14 -12.17
N LEU A 13 -4.38 -11.91 -12.39
CA LEU A 13 -3.75 -11.43 -13.62
C LEU A 13 -2.26 -11.17 -13.36
N VAL A 14 -1.40 -11.73 -14.21
CA VAL A 14 0.06 -11.63 -14.07
C VAL A 14 0.66 -10.99 -15.32
N LEU A 15 1.34 -9.86 -15.15
CA LEU A 15 2.12 -9.22 -16.21
C LEU A 15 3.56 -9.72 -16.14
N ARG A 16 4.08 -10.20 -17.27
CA ARG A 16 5.44 -10.72 -17.40
C ARG A 16 6.23 -9.97 -18.47
N GLU A 17 7.55 -9.90 -18.30
CA GLU A 17 8.44 -9.43 -19.35
C GLU A 17 8.33 -10.35 -20.58
N PRO A 18 8.24 -9.81 -21.81
CA PRO A 18 8.17 -10.62 -23.03
C PRO A 18 9.36 -11.57 -23.19
N ASN A 19 10.52 -11.13 -22.72
CA ASN A 19 11.79 -11.83 -22.83
C ASN A 19 12.27 -12.17 -21.41
N GLY A 20 12.30 -13.45 -21.07
CA GLY A 20 12.74 -13.93 -19.75
C GLY A 20 11.61 -14.20 -18.75
N GLY A 21 10.36 -13.82 -19.05
CA GLY A 21 9.17 -14.27 -18.33
C GLY A 21 9.05 -13.80 -16.87
N ARG A 22 9.93 -12.87 -16.43
CA ARG A 22 9.91 -12.31 -15.08
C ARG A 22 8.59 -11.59 -14.85
N VAL A 23 7.99 -11.82 -13.68
CA VAL A 23 6.76 -11.14 -13.28
C VAL A 23 7.08 -9.69 -12.92
N ARG A 24 6.30 -8.75 -13.44
CA ARG A 24 6.44 -7.30 -13.16
C ARG A 24 5.24 -6.72 -12.44
N ALA A 25 4.07 -7.32 -12.62
CA ALA A 25 2.91 -6.96 -11.83
C ALA A 25 1.98 -8.15 -11.62
N VAL A 26 1.25 -8.11 -10.51
CA VAL A 26 0.18 -9.06 -10.18
C VAL A 26 -1.02 -8.26 -9.72
N LEU A 27 -2.17 -8.47 -10.35
CA LEU A 27 -3.47 -8.03 -9.84
C LEU A 27 -4.22 -9.28 -9.39
N GLU A 28 -4.70 -9.30 -8.15
CA GLU A 28 -5.35 -10.46 -7.58
C GLU A 28 -6.44 -10.07 -6.58
N THR A 29 -7.40 -10.98 -6.40
CA THR A 29 -8.30 -10.97 -5.25
C THR A 29 -7.67 -11.79 -4.13
N CYS A 30 -7.60 -11.24 -2.92
CA CYS A 30 -7.03 -11.88 -1.74
C CYS A 30 -8.08 -12.09 -0.65
N GLY A 31 -8.00 -13.23 0.03
CA GLY A 31 -8.85 -13.60 1.16
C GLY A 31 -10.06 -14.47 0.77
N ASP A 32 -10.48 -15.31 1.70
CA ASP A 32 -11.62 -16.25 1.54
C ASP A 32 -12.93 -15.67 2.11
N GLY A 33 -12.93 -14.39 2.47
CA GLY A 33 -14.06 -13.69 3.10
C GLY A 33 -15.18 -13.34 2.12
N ALA A 34 -16.33 -12.91 2.66
CA ALA A 34 -17.49 -12.51 1.86
C ALA A 34 -17.23 -11.28 0.95
N VAL A 35 -16.25 -10.45 1.32
CA VAL A 35 -15.73 -9.35 0.51
C VAL A 35 -14.24 -9.59 0.30
N PRO A 36 -13.80 -10.06 -0.88
CA PRO A 36 -12.38 -10.28 -1.13
C PRO A 36 -11.66 -8.92 -1.23
N SER A 37 -10.51 -8.82 -0.58
CA SER A 37 -9.60 -7.69 -0.79
C SER A 37 -9.05 -7.73 -2.22
N VAL A 38 -8.75 -6.58 -2.81
CA VAL A 38 -8.12 -6.52 -4.14
C VAL A 38 -6.71 -5.96 -3.96
N ARG A 39 -5.72 -6.60 -4.56
CA ARG A 39 -4.31 -6.20 -4.48
C ARG A 39 -3.67 -6.08 -5.85
N LEU A 40 -3.05 -4.94 -6.13
CA LEU A 40 -2.11 -4.75 -7.23
C LEU A 40 -0.69 -4.62 -6.67
N SER A 41 0.18 -5.56 -7.01
CA SER A 41 1.60 -5.54 -6.67
C SER A 41 2.43 -5.21 -7.91
N LEU A 42 3.25 -4.17 -7.84
CA LEU A 42 4.30 -3.85 -8.82
C LEU A 42 5.64 -4.34 -8.28
N LEU A 43 6.35 -5.14 -9.07
CA LEU A 43 7.58 -5.79 -8.65
C LEU A 43 8.84 -5.10 -9.20
N ASP A 44 9.88 -5.05 -8.38
CA ASP A 44 11.20 -4.56 -8.74
C ASP A 44 11.94 -5.52 -9.69
N ALA A 45 13.21 -5.22 -10.00
CA ALA A 45 14.03 -6.04 -10.90
C ALA A 45 14.39 -7.42 -10.33
N ARG A 46 14.25 -7.61 -9.01
CA ARG A 46 14.50 -8.87 -8.29
C ARG A 46 13.23 -9.69 -8.12
N GLY A 47 12.06 -9.12 -8.41
CA GLY A 47 10.75 -9.74 -8.24
C GLY A 47 10.12 -9.46 -6.88
N GLU A 48 10.66 -8.53 -6.11
CA GLU A 48 10.12 -8.12 -4.81
C GLU A 48 9.11 -6.97 -4.99
N PRO A 49 8.05 -6.89 -4.16
CA PRO A 49 7.13 -5.76 -4.20
C PRO A 49 7.82 -4.41 -3.98
N ALA A 50 7.67 -3.52 -4.97
CA ALA A 50 8.13 -2.15 -4.92
C ALA A 50 6.98 -1.18 -4.58
N ILE A 51 5.78 -1.46 -5.08
CA ILE A 51 4.56 -0.72 -4.77
C ILE A 51 3.42 -1.73 -4.66
N VAL A 52 2.61 -1.63 -3.61
CA VAL A 52 1.41 -2.44 -3.44
C VAL A 52 0.22 -1.52 -3.22
N LEU A 53 -0.81 -1.64 -4.05
CA LEU A 53 -2.10 -0.99 -3.86
C LEU A 53 -3.09 -2.04 -3.38
N GLN A 54 -3.83 -1.75 -2.32
CA GLN A 54 -4.80 -2.67 -1.75
C GLN A 54 -6.10 -1.95 -1.43
N VAL A 55 -7.22 -2.65 -1.59
CA VAL A 55 -8.49 -2.30 -0.93
C VAL A 55 -8.75 -3.37 0.11
N GLY A 56 -8.79 -2.99 1.38
CA GLY A 56 -9.07 -3.87 2.51
C GLY A 56 -10.47 -4.47 2.46
N ASP A 57 -10.71 -5.46 3.32
CA ASP A 57 -12.05 -6.04 3.54
C ASP A 57 -13.03 -5.03 4.16
N ASP A 58 -12.51 -4.04 4.89
CA ASP A 58 -13.21 -2.85 5.37
C ASP A 58 -13.51 -1.80 4.28
N GLY A 59 -13.04 -2.03 3.05
CA GLY A 59 -13.18 -1.12 1.92
C GLY A 59 -12.18 0.04 1.91
N ALA A 60 -11.26 0.12 2.87
CA ALA A 60 -10.26 1.18 2.93
C ALA A 60 -9.18 0.99 1.87
N PRO A 61 -8.86 2.01 1.05
CA PRO A 61 -7.73 1.96 0.14
C PRO A 61 -6.42 2.17 0.90
N VAL A 62 -5.41 1.38 0.56
CA VAL A 62 -4.06 1.44 1.14
C VAL A 62 -3.02 1.42 0.02
N VAL A 63 -2.02 2.28 0.11
CA VAL A 63 -0.83 2.27 -0.75
C VAL A 63 0.40 2.01 0.10
N HIS A 64 1.15 0.95 -0.25
CA HIS A 64 2.47 0.67 0.30
C HIS A 64 3.55 0.97 -0.74
N VAL A 65 4.61 1.65 -0.32
CA VAL A 65 5.87 1.77 -1.08
C VAL A 65 6.92 0.90 -0.39
N GLY A 66 7.52 -0.03 -1.12
CA GLY A 66 8.40 -1.10 -0.61
C GLY A 66 7.67 -2.41 -0.33
N HIS A 67 8.39 -3.37 0.25
CA HIS A 67 7.83 -4.67 0.61
C HIS A 67 6.98 -4.53 1.89
N PRO A 68 5.70 -4.94 1.90
CA PRO A 68 4.82 -4.75 3.06
C PRO A 68 5.39 -5.39 4.34
N ASP A 69 5.95 -6.59 4.22
CA ASP A 69 6.46 -7.35 5.37
C ASP A 69 7.91 -7.02 5.80
N ARG A 70 8.67 -6.20 5.04
CA ARG A 70 10.09 -5.92 5.34
C ARG A 70 10.35 -4.49 5.84
N GLY A 71 9.29 -3.81 6.27
CA GLY A 71 9.32 -2.39 6.59
C GLY A 71 8.87 -1.59 5.38
N VAL A 72 7.62 -1.13 5.46
CA VAL A 72 7.03 -0.16 4.55
C VAL A 72 7.89 1.11 4.53
N THR A 73 7.86 1.89 3.44
CA THR A 73 8.45 3.23 3.38
C THR A 73 7.37 4.31 3.62
N VAL A 74 6.16 4.09 3.09
CA VAL A 74 4.98 4.95 3.25
C VAL A 74 3.70 4.12 3.20
N THR A 75 2.78 4.32 4.16
CA THR A 75 1.38 3.90 4.08
C THR A 75 0.52 5.15 3.90
N ILE A 76 -0.34 5.17 2.88
CA ILE A 76 -1.35 6.22 2.69
C ILE A 76 -2.73 5.58 2.79
N SER A 77 -3.55 6.09 3.71
CA SER A 77 -4.93 5.69 3.93
C SER A 77 -5.84 6.92 4.02
N PRO A 78 -7.17 6.76 4.01
CA PRO A 78 -8.06 7.88 4.31
C PRO A 78 -7.73 8.46 5.69
N GLY A 79 -7.34 9.74 5.73
CA GLY A 79 -7.06 10.48 6.95
C GLY A 79 -5.66 10.27 7.56
N ALA A 80 -4.80 9.42 6.98
CA ALA A 80 -3.45 9.23 7.51
C ALA A 80 -2.37 9.02 6.43
N VAL A 81 -1.17 9.50 6.73
CA VAL A 81 0.07 9.17 6.02
C VAL A 81 1.11 8.78 7.07
N ASP A 82 1.55 7.51 7.02
CA ASP A 82 2.55 6.97 7.94
C ASP A 82 3.84 6.64 7.19
N LEU A 83 4.96 7.12 7.70
CA LEU A 83 6.32 6.88 7.20
C LEU A 83 7.05 5.94 8.17
N TRP A 84 7.67 4.92 7.60
CA TRP A 84 8.31 3.85 8.37
C TRP A 84 9.79 3.74 7.99
N SER A 85 10.63 3.37 8.97
CA SER A 85 12.03 3.01 8.77
C SER A 85 12.36 1.81 9.65
N GLY A 86 12.84 0.72 9.04
CA GLY A 86 13.27 -0.48 9.79
C GLY A 86 12.19 -1.20 10.60
N GLY A 87 10.90 -0.97 10.30
CA GLY A 87 9.77 -1.57 11.03
C GLY A 87 9.17 -0.71 12.14
N SER A 88 9.67 0.51 12.35
CA SER A 88 9.10 1.51 13.27
C SER A 88 8.48 2.67 12.48
N VAL A 89 7.34 3.21 12.95
CA VAL A 89 6.84 4.50 12.45
C VAL A 89 7.85 5.56 12.88
N VAL A 90 8.36 6.34 11.94
CA VAL A 90 9.27 7.47 12.22
C VAL A 90 8.57 8.82 12.03
N ALA A 91 7.48 8.84 11.27
CA ALA A 91 6.59 9.99 11.22
C ALA A 91 5.17 9.56 10.83
N SER A 92 4.16 10.20 11.39
CA SER A 92 2.77 10.06 10.98
C SER A 92 2.07 11.40 10.94
N VAL A 93 1.24 11.59 9.92
CA VAL A 93 0.31 12.71 9.83
C VAL A 93 -1.10 12.15 9.86
N ARG A 94 -1.89 12.53 10.86
CA ARG A 94 -3.30 12.14 10.98
C ARG A 94 -4.17 13.38 10.94
N SER A 95 -5.23 13.33 10.15
CA SER A 95 -6.24 14.38 10.07
C SER A 95 -7.59 13.83 10.53
N THR A 96 -8.29 14.65 11.28
CA THR A 96 -9.69 14.46 11.71
C THR A 96 -10.53 15.64 11.20
N GLU A 97 -11.84 15.60 11.43
CA GLU A 97 -12.72 16.71 11.08
C GLU A 97 -12.42 17.97 11.90
N ASP A 98 -12.00 17.79 13.15
CA ASP A 98 -11.79 18.87 14.14
C ASP A 98 -10.32 19.27 14.32
N GLY A 99 -9.46 18.92 13.35
CA GLY A 99 -8.03 19.20 13.41
C GLY A 99 -7.15 18.02 13.03
N GLY A 100 -5.90 18.02 13.47
CA GLY A 100 -4.95 16.96 13.12
C GLY A 100 -3.71 16.95 14.00
N VAL A 101 -2.85 15.96 13.75
CA VAL A 101 -1.60 15.77 14.47
C VAL A 101 -0.51 15.32 13.51
N VAL A 102 0.70 15.87 13.70
CA VAL A 102 1.94 15.30 13.18
C VAL A 102 2.72 14.73 14.36
N GLU A 103 3.06 13.44 14.28
CA GLU A 103 3.90 12.76 15.27
C GLU A 103 5.21 12.36 14.57
N VAL A 104 6.34 12.61 15.22
CA VAL A 104 7.67 12.19 14.78
C VAL A 104 8.27 11.32 15.87
N ALA A 105 8.83 10.19 15.47
CA ALA A 105 9.44 9.22 16.37
C ALA A 105 10.87 8.88 15.91
N ASP A 106 11.69 8.42 16.85
CA ASP A 106 13.03 7.93 16.56
C ASP A 106 13.01 6.56 15.87
N GLY A 107 14.18 6.03 15.49
CA GLY A 107 14.29 4.72 14.83
C GLY A 107 13.80 3.53 15.68
N GLU A 108 13.59 3.72 16.98
CA GLU A 108 13.04 2.72 17.90
C GLU A 108 11.52 2.89 18.09
N GLY A 109 10.89 3.84 17.40
CA GLY A 109 9.46 4.11 17.47
C GLY A 109 9.04 4.91 18.70
N ARG A 110 9.96 5.56 19.42
CA ARG A 110 9.63 6.44 20.55
C ARG A 110 9.32 7.84 20.05
N GLU A 111 8.23 8.43 20.55
CA GLU A 111 7.85 9.80 20.23
C GLU A 111 8.98 10.78 20.58
N VAL A 112 9.36 11.59 19.61
CA VAL A 112 10.34 12.67 19.73
C VAL A 112 9.62 14.01 19.74
N GLU A 113 8.62 14.18 18.89
CA GLU A 113 7.87 15.42 18.75
C GLU A 113 6.43 15.14 18.31
N SER A 114 5.48 15.92 18.84
CA SER A 114 4.10 15.90 18.41
C SER A 114 3.56 17.32 18.30
N LEU A 115 2.94 17.63 17.16
CA LEU A 115 2.32 18.91 16.88
C LEU A 115 0.85 18.70 16.51
N GLY A 116 -0.04 19.05 17.43
CA GLY A 116 -1.49 19.03 17.21
C GLY A 116 -2.04 20.41 16.83
N TRP A 117 -3.07 20.42 15.99
CA TRP A 117 -3.89 21.59 15.72
C TRP A 117 -5.38 21.25 15.79
N ARG A 118 -6.20 22.28 15.94
CA ARG A 118 -7.68 22.23 15.91
C ARG A 118 -8.19 23.10 14.78
#